data_AF-A0A930NQN2-F1
#
_entry.id   AF-A0A930NQN2-F1
#
_cell.length_a   1.000
_cell.length_b   1.000
_cell.length_c   1.000
_cell.angle_alpha   90.00
_cell.angle_beta   90.00
_cell.angle_gamma   90.00
#
_symmetry.space_group_name_H-M   'P 1'
#
loop_
_entity.id
_entity.type
_entity.pdbx_description
1 polymer ?
#
loop_
_entity_poly.entity_id
_entity_poly.type
_entity_poly.pdbx_seq_one_letter_code
_entity_poly.pdbx_strand_id
1 'polypeptide(L)'
;DKYGAKATFFMVGDNVRKYPELYEEVVRRGHLVGNHTYHHLGSFKHFTLTYAVDVTEANALIKSKYFRPPHGWLRHSVYWWVKQKYRVVMWDLVTRDYSKWLTGHDVLRNVRRYARNGSIITFHDSLKSIDKLHYALPRALEWLKHEGYEFKIFEEGD
;
A
#
# COMPACT_ATOMS: atom_id res chain seq x y z
N ASP A 1 14.81 -1.38 -6.31
CA ASP A 1 16.27 -1.47 -6.57
C ASP A 1 16.72 -1.02 -7.95
N LYS A 2 16.38 -1.70 -9.05
CA LYS A 2 16.82 -1.30 -10.42
C LYS A 2 16.66 0.20 -10.73
N TYR A 3 15.58 0.80 -10.25
CA TYR A 3 15.25 2.21 -10.49
C TYR A 3 15.71 3.16 -9.36
N GLY A 4 16.39 2.66 -8.32
CA GLY A 4 16.70 3.44 -7.11
C GLY A 4 15.49 3.83 -6.26
N ALA A 5 14.27 3.42 -6.65
CA ALA A 5 13.03 3.78 -5.96
C ALA A 5 12.84 2.98 -4.66
N LYS A 6 12.46 3.67 -3.59
CA LYS A 6 11.88 3.10 -2.37
C LYS A 6 10.36 3.25 -2.40
N ALA A 7 9.69 2.42 -1.63
CA ALA A 7 8.23 2.29 -1.63
C ALA A 7 7.75 1.96 -0.23
N THR A 8 6.45 2.17 0.00
CA THR A 8 5.77 1.76 1.24
C THR A 8 4.84 0.58 0.94
N PHE A 9 5.06 -0.54 1.61
CA PHE A 9 4.26 -1.76 1.45
C PHE A 9 3.25 -1.86 2.61
N PHE A 10 1.96 -1.70 2.30
CA PHE A 10 0.88 -1.93 3.26
C PHE A 10 0.54 -3.42 3.30
N MET A 11 1.08 -4.13 4.28
CA MET A 11 1.08 -5.58 4.33
C MET A 11 -0.06 -6.14 5.19
N VAL A 12 -0.57 -7.30 4.77
CA VAL A 12 -1.57 -8.07 5.50
C VAL A 12 -0.86 -8.97 6.51
N GLY A 13 -1.27 -8.93 7.78
CA GLY A 13 -0.59 -9.64 8.87
C GLY A 13 -0.45 -11.16 8.65
N ASP A 14 -1.49 -11.82 8.14
CA ASP A 14 -1.43 -13.26 7.84
C ASP A 14 -0.39 -13.59 6.74
N ASN A 15 -0.17 -12.69 5.76
CA ASN A 15 0.88 -12.87 4.76
C ASN A 15 2.28 -12.69 5.37
N VAL A 16 2.44 -11.74 6.29
CA VAL A 16 3.71 -11.53 7.01
C VAL A 16 4.05 -12.75 7.87
N ARG A 17 3.04 -13.36 8.53
CA ARG A 17 3.22 -14.61 9.28
C ARG A 17 3.62 -15.78 8.37
N LYS A 18 3.01 -15.88 7.19
CA LYS A 18 3.26 -16.98 6.24
C LYS A 18 4.60 -16.86 5.51
N TYR A 19 5.06 -15.63 5.26
CA TYR A 19 6.26 -15.33 4.47
C TYR A 19 7.17 -14.31 5.19
N PRO A 20 7.66 -14.62 6.40
CA PRO A 20 8.48 -13.70 7.19
C PRO A 20 9.77 -13.29 6.49
N GLU A 21 10.38 -14.19 5.71
CA GLU A 21 11.59 -13.92 4.94
C GLU A 21 11.38 -12.81 3.88
N LEU A 22 10.20 -12.77 3.27
CA LEU A 22 9.87 -11.72 2.31
C LEU A 22 9.66 -10.37 3.00
N TYR A 23 9.02 -10.39 4.18
CA TYR A 23 8.88 -9.19 5.01
C TYR A 23 10.25 -8.62 5.40
N GLU A 24 11.15 -9.47 5.91
CA GLU A 24 12.50 -9.08 6.30
C GLU A 24 13.28 -8.53 5.10
N GLU A 25 13.14 -9.14 3.93
CA GLU A 25 13.79 -8.67 2.71
C GLU A 25 13.33 -7.27 2.29
N VAL A 26 12.02 -6.98 2.40
CA VAL A 26 11.46 -5.65 2.11
C VAL A 26 12.06 -4.61 3.06
N VAL A 27 12.10 -4.89 4.37
CA VAL A 27 12.68 -4.00 5.38
C VAL A 27 14.18 -3.82 5.17
N ARG A 28 14.93 -4.90 4.95
CA ARG A 28 16.39 -4.91 4.74
C ARG A 28 16.78 -4.09 3.50
N ARG A 29 15.94 -4.10 2.46
CA ARG A 29 16.11 -3.27 1.26
C ARG A 29 15.73 -1.81 1.49
N GLY A 30 15.37 -1.39 2.69
CA GLY A 30 15.08 0.01 3.04
C GLY A 30 13.74 0.51 2.49
N HIS A 31 12.81 -0.39 2.19
CA HIS A 31 11.42 -0.01 1.97
C HIS A 31 10.72 0.21 3.31
N LEU A 32 9.69 1.04 3.28
CA LEU A 32 8.85 1.26 4.45
C LEU A 32 7.72 0.22 4.47
N VAL A 33 7.28 -0.17 5.66
CA VAL A 33 6.14 -1.08 5.84
C VAL A 33 4.98 -0.37 6.55
N GLY A 34 3.76 -0.74 6.21
CA GLY A 34 2.53 -0.24 6.79
C GLY A 34 1.57 -1.37 7.12
N ASN A 35 0.72 -1.16 8.11
CA ASN A 35 -0.28 -2.13 8.53
C ASN A 35 -1.52 -2.06 7.61
N HIS A 36 -1.94 -3.22 7.09
CA HIS A 36 -3.13 -3.38 6.26
C HIS A 36 -4.14 -4.38 6.85
N THR A 37 -4.25 -4.42 8.18
CA THR A 37 -5.00 -5.41 8.98
C THR A 37 -4.43 -6.82 8.89
N TYR A 38 -4.86 -7.74 9.76
CA TYR A 38 -4.33 -9.10 9.79
C TYR A 38 -5.01 -9.98 8.75
N HIS A 39 -6.33 -9.91 8.67
CA HIS A 39 -7.14 -10.74 7.76
C HIS A 39 -7.73 -9.96 6.57
N HIS A 40 -7.22 -8.76 6.29
CA HIS A 40 -7.75 -7.85 5.25
C HIS A 40 -9.24 -7.50 5.50
N LEU A 41 -9.59 -7.25 6.77
CA LEU A 41 -10.96 -6.94 7.17
C LEU A 41 -11.39 -5.55 6.69
N GLY A 42 -12.63 -5.43 6.21
CA GLY A 42 -13.24 -4.14 5.85
C GLY A 42 -14.00 -3.54 7.03
N SER A 43 -13.76 -2.27 7.38
CA SER A 43 -14.30 -1.68 8.62
C SER A 43 -15.83 -1.63 8.72
N PHE A 44 -16.54 -1.70 7.58
CA PHE A 44 -18.00 -1.67 7.54
C PHE A 44 -18.63 -3.06 7.73
N LYS A 45 -17.84 -4.14 7.59
CA LYS A 45 -18.31 -5.52 7.72
C LYS A 45 -18.11 -6.09 9.12
N HIS A 46 -17.38 -5.39 9.99
CA HIS A 46 -16.98 -5.87 11.30
C HIS A 46 -17.19 -4.79 12.37
N PHE A 47 -17.43 -5.23 13.61
CA PHE A 47 -17.50 -4.32 14.76
C PHE A 47 -16.15 -3.68 15.05
N THR A 48 -16.18 -2.48 15.67
CA THR A 48 -14.96 -1.72 15.98
C THR A 48 -13.99 -2.51 16.85
N LEU A 49 -14.47 -3.29 17.82
CA LEU A 49 -13.60 -4.11 18.67
C LEU A 49 -12.90 -5.22 17.87
N THR A 50 -13.63 -5.96 17.05
CA THR A 50 -13.06 -7.00 16.17
C THR A 50 -12.01 -6.42 15.23
N TYR A 51 -12.32 -5.29 14.61
CA TYR A 51 -11.37 -4.60 13.74
C TYR A 51 -10.13 -4.12 14.50
N ALA A 52 -10.31 -3.59 15.71
CA ALA A 52 -9.21 -3.12 16.55
C ALA A 52 -8.25 -4.24 16.94
N VAL A 53 -8.79 -5.40 17.35
CA VAL A 53 -8.00 -6.59 17.64
C VAL A 53 -7.22 -7.03 16.41
N ASP A 54 -7.87 -7.12 15.25
CA ASP A 54 -7.24 -7.53 13.98
C ASP A 54 -6.09 -6.59 13.55
N VAL A 55 -6.30 -5.27 13.69
CA VAL A 55 -5.25 -4.27 13.44
C VAL A 55 -4.08 -4.41 14.42
N THR A 56 -4.37 -4.62 15.70
CA THR A 56 -3.34 -4.79 16.74
C THR A 56 -2.53 -6.07 16.53
N GLU A 57 -3.18 -7.18 16.18
CA GLU A 57 -2.52 -8.45 15.88
C GLU A 57 -1.55 -8.30 14.69
N ALA A 58 -1.99 -7.64 13.60
CA ALA A 58 -1.11 -7.36 12.47
C ALA A 58 0.10 -6.52 12.87
N ASN A 59 -0.08 -5.56 13.77
CA ASN A 59 1.02 -4.68 14.17
C ASN A 59 2.05 -5.34 15.07
N ALA A 60 1.68 -6.41 15.78
CA ALA A 60 2.64 -7.21 16.54
C ALA A 60 3.74 -7.79 15.63
N LEU A 61 3.40 -8.05 14.36
CA LEU A 61 4.31 -8.54 13.32
C LEU A 61 4.95 -7.39 12.53
N ILE A 62 4.13 -6.46 12.02
CA ILE A 62 4.55 -5.42 11.07
C ILE A 62 5.29 -4.25 11.76
N LYS A 63 5.00 -3.99 13.04
CA LYS A 63 5.64 -2.94 13.85
C LYS A 63 5.72 -1.58 13.14
N SER A 64 4.61 -1.14 12.54
CA SER A 64 4.54 0.12 11.81
C SER A 64 3.70 1.17 12.54
N LYS A 65 4.05 2.45 12.30
CA LYS A 65 3.23 3.61 12.65
C LYS A 65 2.27 4.02 11.54
N TYR A 66 2.35 3.41 10.36
CA TYR A 66 1.50 3.71 9.21
C TYR A 66 0.40 2.66 9.07
N PHE A 67 -0.80 3.12 8.74
CA PHE A 67 -1.95 2.25 8.52
C PHE A 67 -2.68 2.65 7.24
N ARG A 68 -3.08 1.67 6.44
CA ARG A 68 -4.02 1.88 5.33
C ARG A 68 -5.21 0.94 5.51
N PRO A 69 -6.45 1.42 5.46
CA PRO A 69 -7.61 0.54 5.58
C PRO A 69 -7.80 -0.29 4.31
N PRO A 70 -8.11 -1.59 4.43
CA PRO A 70 -8.61 -2.40 3.32
C PRO A 70 -9.76 -1.70 2.60
N HIS A 71 -9.72 -1.76 1.27
CA HIS A 71 -10.69 -1.11 0.36
C HIS A 71 -10.75 0.43 0.43
N GLY A 72 -9.99 1.09 1.30
CA GLY A 72 -9.97 2.55 1.40
C GLY A 72 -11.10 3.14 2.24
N TRP A 73 -11.74 2.33 3.08
CA TRP A 73 -12.90 2.77 3.85
C TRP A 73 -12.68 2.54 5.34
N LEU A 74 -13.03 3.56 6.13
CA LEU A 74 -13.08 3.49 7.59
C LEU A 74 -14.42 4.03 8.09
N ARG A 75 -15.09 3.25 8.95
CA ARG A 75 -16.18 3.77 9.77
C ARG A 75 -15.60 4.77 10.76
N HIS A 76 -16.32 5.87 11.06
CA HIS A 76 -15.82 6.93 11.95
C HIS A 76 -15.29 6.41 13.29
N SER A 77 -16.00 5.49 13.96
CA SER A 77 -15.54 4.92 15.24
C SER A 77 -14.20 4.17 15.12
N VAL A 78 -13.99 3.45 14.01
CA VAL A 78 -12.73 2.76 13.73
C VAL A 78 -11.63 3.77 13.41
N TYR A 79 -11.92 4.77 12.58
CA TYR A 79 -10.96 5.83 12.29
C TYR A 79 -10.47 6.54 13.56
N TRP A 80 -11.38 6.94 14.45
CA TRP A 80 -11.05 7.60 15.71
C TRP A 80 -10.16 6.77 16.62
N TRP A 81 -10.31 5.43 16.60
CA TRP A 81 -9.45 4.52 17.33
C TRP A 81 -8.08 4.34 16.64
N VAL A 82 -8.06 4.09 15.33
CA VAL A 82 -6.82 3.87 14.55
C VAL A 82 -5.91 5.09 14.63
N LYS A 83 -6.45 6.30 14.48
CA LYS A 83 -5.64 7.54 14.45
C LYS A 83 -4.92 7.85 15.77
N GLN A 84 -5.28 7.19 16.87
CA GLN A 84 -4.57 7.36 18.15
C GLN A 84 -3.19 6.69 18.14
N LYS A 85 -2.99 5.68 17.29
CA LYS A 85 -1.78 4.86 17.25
C LYS A 85 -1.08 4.87 15.90
N TYR A 86 -1.80 5.22 14.83
CA TYR A 86 -1.29 5.14 13.47
C TYR A 86 -1.56 6.42 12.68
N ARG A 87 -0.63 6.77 11.79
CA ARG A 87 -0.88 7.69 10.69
C ARG A 87 -1.64 6.94 9.60
N VAL A 88 -2.88 7.36 9.36
CA VAL A 88 -3.72 6.78 8.30
C VAL A 88 -3.28 7.33 6.95
N VAL A 89 -2.79 6.46 6.07
CA VAL A 89 -2.28 6.81 4.75
C VAL A 89 -3.20 6.26 3.67
N MET A 90 -3.88 7.19 3.00
CA MET A 90 -4.72 6.90 1.83
C MET A 90 -3.87 6.99 0.54
N TRP A 91 -4.53 7.25 -0.58
CA TRP A 91 -3.92 7.45 -1.89
C TRP A 91 -4.67 8.59 -2.58
N ASP A 92 -4.04 9.20 -3.57
CA ASP A 92 -4.74 10.06 -4.53
C ASP A 92 -4.91 9.34 -5.88
N LEU A 93 -4.00 8.43 -6.25
CA LEU A 93 -4.04 7.69 -7.52
C LEU A 93 -4.13 6.17 -7.29
N VAL A 94 -5.30 5.59 -7.59
CA VAL A 94 -5.45 4.13 -7.72
C VAL A 94 -5.26 3.73 -9.17
N THR A 95 -4.26 2.90 -9.44
CA THR A 95 -3.94 2.47 -10.81
C THR A 95 -4.99 1.53 -11.41
N ARG A 96 -5.79 0.89 -10.54
CA ARG A 96 -6.83 -0.11 -10.85
C ARG A 96 -6.27 -1.39 -11.49
N ASP A 97 -5.02 -1.72 -11.21
CA ASP A 97 -4.33 -2.95 -11.63
C ASP A 97 -5.05 -4.25 -11.23
N TYR A 98 -5.81 -4.26 -10.15
CA TYR A 98 -6.66 -5.39 -9.76
C TYR A 98 -7.90 -5.61 -10.66
N SER A 99 -8.26 -4.65 -11.51
CA SER A 99 -9.47 -4.72 -12.35
C SER A 99 -9.28 -5.72 -13.49
N LYS A 100 -10.19 -6.71 -13.61
CA LYS A 100 -10.19 -7.66 -14.73
C LYS A 100 -10.43 -7.02 -16.12
N TRP A 101 -10.89 -5.77 -16.15
CA TRP A 101 -11.24 -5.04 -17.37
C TRP A 101 -10.12 -4.14 -17.90
N LEU A 102 -8.98 -4.07 -17.19
CA LEU A 102 -7.85 -3.24 -17.59
C LEU A 102 -6.66 -4.11 -17.96
N THR A 103 -5.87 -3.63 -18.92
CA THR A 103 -4.57 -4.19 -19.29
C THR A 103 -3.43 -3.46 -18.57
N GLY A 104 -2.21 -3.99 -18.65
CA GLY A 104 -1.02 -3.27 -18.18
C GLY A 104 -0.81 -1.91 -18.88
N HIS A 105 -1.20 -1.79 -20.15
CA HIS A 105 -1.18 -0.50 -20.87
C HIS A 105 -2.16 0.51 -20.28
N ASP A 106 -3.37 0.06 -19.93
CA ASP A 106 -4.38 0.94 -19.31
C ASP A 106 -3.92 1.41 -17.93
N VAL A 107 -3.30 0.53 -17.14
CA VAL A 107 -2.72 0.85 -15.84
C VAL A 107 -1.62 1.91 -15.99
N LEU A 108 -0.69 1.73 -16.93
CA LEU A 108 0.33 2.74 -17.23
C LEU A 108 -0.27 4.07 -17.69
N ARG A 109 -1.30 4.02 -18.55
CA ARG A 109 -2.01 5.22 -19.02
C ARG A 109 -2.65 5.97 -17.85
N ASN A 110 -3.21 5.27 -16.86
CA ASN A 110 -3.76 5.89 -15.65
C ASN A 110 -2.67 6.61 -14.86
N VAL A 111 -1.49 6.00 -14.68
CA VAL A 111 -0.36 6.67 -14.03
C VAL A 111 0.02 7.94 -14.77
N ARG A 112 0.24 7.86 -16.08
CA ARG A 112 0.63 9.01 -16.91
C ARG A 112 -0.37 10.15 -16.88
N ARG A 113 -1.66 9.82 -16.80
CA ARG A 113 -2.74 10.80 -16.85
C ARG A 113 -2.95 11.54 -15.53
N TYR A 114 -2.74 10.87 -14.40
CA TYR A 114 -3.19 11.37 -13.10
C TYR A 114 -2.07 11.63 -12.10
N ALA A 115 -0.83 11.19 -12.36
CA ALA A 115 0.30 11.49 -11.49
C ALA A 115 0.60 12.99 -11.50
N ARG A 116 0.85 13.53 -10.31
CA ARG A 116 1.24 14.92 -10.07
C ARG A 116 2.18 14.99 -8.87
N ASN A 117 2.78 16.15 -8.64
CA ASN A 117 3.66 16.32 -7.48
C ASN A 117 2.89 16.03 -6.18
N GLY A 118 3.48 15.21 -5.31
CA GLY A 118 2.86 14.73 -4.08
C GLY A 118 1.90 13.53 -4.23
N SER A 119 1.77 12.92 -5.41
CA SER A 119 0.92 11.73 -5.58
C SER A 119 1.42 10.52 -4.79
N ILE A 120 0.49 9.87 -4.08
CA ILE A 120 0.60 8.53 -3.50
C ILE A 120 -0.08 7.54 -4.47
N ILE A 121 0.74 6.95 -5.34
CA ILE A 121 0.32 6.01 -6.37
C ILE A 121 0.20 4.60 -5.78
N THR A 122 -0.97 3.96 -5.95
CA THR A 122 -1.23 2.63 -5.39
C THR A 122 -1.24 1.54 -6.45
N PHE A 123 -0.36 0.55 -6.24
CA PHE A 123 -0.30 -0.72 -6.93
C PHE A 123 -0.56 -1.86 -5.94
N HIS A 124 -0.95 -3.03 -6.45
CA HIS A 124 -1.22 -4.25 -5.68
C HIS A 124 -0.36 -5.40 -6.22
N ASP A 125 0.15 -6.23 -5.31
CA ASP A 125 0.97 -7.42 -5.55
C ASP A 125 0.16 -8.72 -5.37
N SER A 126 -1.10 -8.70 -5.81
CA SER A 126 -2.01 -9.85 -5.75
C SER A 126 -2.02 -10.66 -7.05
N LEU A 127 -2.52 -11.90 -6.98
CA LEU A 127 -2.77 -12.73 -8.18
C LEU A 127 -3.62 -12.03 -9.25
N LYS A 128 -4.51 -11.11 -8.87
CA LYS A 128 -5.37 -10.37 -9.82
C LYS A 128 -4.65 -9.23 -10.55
N SER A 129 -3.53 -8.78 -10.01
CA SER A 129 -2.80 -7.60 -10.47
C SER A 129 -1.40 -7.93 -11.02
N ILE A 130 -0.81 -9.08 -10.66
CA ILE A 130 0.62 -9.38 -10.89
C ILE A 130 1.07 -9.22 -12.34
N ASP A 131 0.31 -9.72 -13.32
CA ASP A 131 0.68 -9.60 -14.74
C ASP A 131 0.72 -8.15 -15.21
N LYS A 132 -0.25 -7.35 -14.76
CA LYS A 132 -0.36 -5.93 -15.09
C LYS A 132 0.69 -5.12 -14.35
N LEU A 133 0.99 -5.50 -13.11
CA LEU A 133 2.04 -4.91 -12.30
C LEU A 133 3.41 -5.09 -12.97
N HIS A 134 3.75 -6.30 -13.39
CA HIS A 134 4.99 -6.60 -14.10
C HIS A 134 5.15 -5.79 -15.39
N TYR A 135 4.04 -5.52 -16.09
CA TYR A 135 4.07 -4.66 -17.26
C TYR A 135 4.19 -3.17 -16.90
N ALA A 136 3.31 -2.68 -16.02
CA ALA A 136 3.06 -1.26 -15.83
C ALA A 136 4.05 -0.59 -14.87
N LEU A 137 4.42 -1.25 -13.76
CA LEU A 137 5.29 -0.66 -12.74
C LEU A 137 6.66 -0.23 -13.30
N PRO A 138 7.46 -1.06 -14.00
CA PRO A 138 8.76 -0.63 -14.50
C PRO A 138 8.66 0.54 -15.49
N ARG A 139 7.63 0.54 -16.35
CA ARG A 139 7.38 1.62 -17.33
C ARG A 139 6.87 2.89 -16.68
N ALA A 140 6.10 2.76 -15.60
CA ALA A 140 5.63 3.89 -14.81
C ALA A 140 6.80 4.56 -14.08
N LEU A 141 7.67 3.77 -13.44
CA LEU A 141 8.87 4.29 -12.76
C LEU A 141 9.84 4.98 -13.74
N GLU A 142 10.06 4.39 -14.91
CA GLU A 142 10.88 4.98 -15.96
C GLU A 142 10.31 6.31 -16.46
N TRP A 143 9.02 6.33 -16.78
CA TRP A 143 8.36 7.56 -17.24
C TRP A 143 8.35 8.64 -16.15
N LEU A 144 7.97 8.31 -14.91
CA LEU A 144 7.97 9.27 -13.80
C LEU A 144 9.35 9.87 -13.58
N LYS A 145 10.41 9.05 -13.62
CA LYS A 145 11.79 9.54 -13.51
C LYS A 145 12.16 10.47 -14.67
N HIS A 146 11.75 10.15 -15.89
CA HIS A 146 11.97 11.00 -17.07
C HIS A 146 11.27 12.37 -16.94
N GLU A 147 10.07 12.39 -16.37
CA GLU A 147 9.33 13.64 -16.10
C GLU A 147 9.89 14.43 -14.89
N GLY A 148 10.96 13.95 -14.25
CA GLY A 148 11.61 14.64 -13.12
C GLY A 148 11.01 14.34 -11.75
N TYR A 149 10.16 13.32 -11.60
CA TYR A 149 9.65 12.91 -10.30
C TYR A 149 10.70 12.14 -9.48
N GLU A 150 10.65 12.35 -8.17
CA GLU A 150 11.38 11.56 -7.18
C GLU A 150 10.46 10.56 -6.48
N PHE A 151 11.02 9.42 -6.05
CA PHE A 151 10.29 8.40 -5.30
C PHE A 151 10.70 8.44 -3.84
N LYS A 152 9.78 8.90 -2.98
CA LYS A 152 10.02 9.03 -1.54
C LYS A 152 9.17 8.05 -0.74
N ILE A 153 9.71 7.63 0.40
CA ILE A 153 8.95 7.03 1.49
C ILE A 153 8.51 8.16 2.44
N PHE A 154 7.55 7.85 3.32
CA PHE A 154 7.09 8.82 4.31
C PHE A 154 8.16 9.11 5.35
N GLU A 155 8.36 10.38 5.68
CA GLU A 155 9.31 10.83 6.71
C GLU A 155 8.59 11.15 8.03
N GLU A 156 9.38 11.33 9.09
CA GLU A 156 8.87 11.84 10.37
C GLU A 156 8.54 13.33 10.25
N GLY A 157 7.26 13.67 10.44
CA GLY A 157 6.77 15.06 10.35
C GLY A 157 5.86 15.33 9.15
N ASP A 158 5.82 14.42 8.17
CA ASP A 158 4.84 14.44 7.05
C ASP A 158 3.39 14.19 7.50
#